data_AF-A0A5Q4G763-F1
#
_entry.id   AF-A0A5Q4G763-F1
#
_cell.length_a   1.000
_cell.length_b   1.000
_cell.length_c   1.000
_cell.angle_alpha   90.00
_cell.angle_beta   90.00
_cell.angle_gamma   90.00
#
_symmetry.space_group_name_H-M   'P 1'
#
loop_
_entity.id
_entity.type
_entity.pdbx_description
1 polymer ?
#
loop_
_entity_poly.entity_id
_entity_poly.type
_entity_poly.pdbx_seq_one_letter_code
_entity_poly.pdbx_strand_id
1 'polypeptide(L)' 'DSRNGEQVMLLLNELHDNGATICMVTHDPRYANFAERQIYMYDGQIVDEETMSRLRAEEEARIQALLGNRLEARVS' A
#
# COMPACT_ATOMS: atom_id res chain seq x y z
N ASP A 1 6.41 -1.71 -13.11
CA ASP A 1 7.78 -1.39 -13.56
C ASP A 1 8.40 -0.41 -12.56
N SER A 2 9.51 -0.77 -11.91
CA SER A 2 10.09 0.03 -10.82
C SER A 2 10.83 1.26 -11.33
N ARG A 3 11.51 1.16 -12.48
CA ARG A 3 12.29 2.26 -13.04
C ARG A 3 11.42 3.43 -13.47
N ASN A 4 10.30 3.14 -14.15
CA ASN A 4 9.34 4.17 -14.52
C ASN A 4 8.68 4.80 -13.29
N GLY A 5 8.43 4.01 -12.24
CA GLY A 5 7.88 4.54 -10.99
C GLY A 5 8.81 5.55 -10.32
N GLU A 6 10.11 5.26 -10.24
CA GLU A 6 11.10 6.20 -9.69
C GLU A 6 11.14 7.53 -10.48
N GLN A 7 11.10 7.48 -11.81
CA GLN A 7 11.07 8.68 -12.64
C GLN A 7 9.81 9.53 -12.42
N VAL A 8 8.65 8.87 -12.25
CA VAL A 8 7.41 9.58 -11.90
C VAL A 8 7.53 10.23 -10.53
N MET A 9 8.09 9.53 -9.55
CA MET A 9 8.27 10.10 -8.20
C MET A 9 9.19 11.31 -8.20
N LEU A 10 10.27 11.30 -8.99
CA LEU A 10 11.16 12.46 -9.16
C LEU A 10 10.41 13.66 -9.76
N LEU A 11 9.61 13.46 -10.80
CA LEU A 11 8.80 14.52 -11.40
C LEU A 11 7.77 15.09 -10.40
N LEU A 12 7.11 14.23 -9.64
CA LEU A 12 6.15 14.68 -8.61
C LEU A 12 6.85 15.50 -7.52
N ASN A 13 8.07 15.13 -7.15
CA ASN A 13 8.89 15.90 -6.21
C ASN A 13 9.24 17.28 -6.77
N GLU A 14 9.71 17.36 -8.00
CA GLU A 14 10.02 18.65 -8.65
C GLU A 14 8.78 19.55 -8.74
N LEU A 15 7.60 18.99 -9.04
CA LEU A 15 6.35 19.76 -9.06
C LEU A 15 5.97 20.26 -7.66
N HIS A 16 6.17 19.42 -6.64
CA HIS A 16 5.90 19.79 -5.25
C HIS A 16 6.85 20.89 -4.78
N ASP A 17 8.14 20.79 -5.09
CA ASP A 17 9.16 21.82 -4.80
C ASP A 17 8.82 23.16 -5.45
N ASN A 18 8.13 23.14 -6.60
CA ASN A 18 7.62 24.32 -7.30
C ASN A 18 6.27 24.84 -6.77
N GLY A 19 5.79 24.32 -5.64
CA GLY A 19 4.60 24.80 -4.92
C GLY A 19 3.30 24.06 -5.24
N ALA A 20 3.32 22.98 -6.04
CA ALA A 20 2.14 22.17 -6.26
C ALA A 20 1.82 21.30 -5.03
N THR A 21 0.55 21.21 -4.65
CA THR A 21 0.10 20.21 -3.66
C THR A 21 -0.24 18.92 -4.38
N ILE A 22 0.44 17.82 -4.03
CA ILE A 22 0.25 16.51 -4.65
C ILE A 22 -0.46 15.57 -3.67
N CYS A 23 -1.52 14.92 -4.14
CA CYS A 23 -2.16 13.79 -3.46
C CYS A 23 -2.03 12.57 -4.36
N MET A 24 -1.49 11.48 -3.82
CA MET A 24 -1.33 10.22 -4.54
C MET A 24 -1.85 9.05 -3.72
N VAL A 25 -2.24 7.98 -4.40
CA VAL A 25 -2.66 6.72 -3.79
C VAL A 25 -1.74 5.62 -4.33
N THR A 26 -1.15 4.84 -3.43
CA THR A 26 -0.26 3.73 -3.78
C THR A 26 -0.46 2.55 -2.84
N HIS A 27 -0.36 1.34 -3.37
CA HIS A 27 -0.27 0.11 -2.58
C HIS A 27 1.17 -0.30 -2.30
N ASP A 28 2.16 0.39 -2.90
CA ASP A 28 3.58 0.12 -2.72
C ASP A 28 4.16 1.00 -1.59
N PRO A 29 4.60 0.41 -0.45
CA PRO A 29 5.18 1.15 0.66
C PRO A 29 6.39 1.99 0.26
N ARG A 30 7.15 1.55 -0.76
CA ARG A 30 8.34 2.27 -1.22
C ARG A 30 7.97 3.66 -1.72
N TYR A 31 6.88 3.78 -2.46
CA TYR A 31 6.41 5.07 -2.97
C TYR A 31 5.69 5.89 -1.91
N ALA A 32 4.97 5.24 -0.98
CA ALA A 32 4.35 5.94 0.15
C ALA A 32 5.39 6.71 0.98
N ASN A 33 6.60 6.15 1.13
CA ASN A 33 7.70 6.76 1.88
C ASN A 33 8.28 8.04 1.25
N PHE A 34 7.93 8.39 0.01
CA PHE A 34 8.29 9.67 -0.58
C PHE A 34 7.36 10.81 -0.14
N ALA A 35 6.18 10.48 0.42
CA ALA A 35 5.23 11.50 0.86
C ALA A 35 5.63 12.11 2.21
N GLU A 36 5.52 13.43 2.34
CA GLU A 36 5.71 14.13 3.61
C GLU A 36 4.66 13.73 4.66
N ARG A 37 3.46 13.38 4.20
CA ARG A 37 2.36 12.92 5.05
C ARG A 37 1.76 11.65 4.48
N GLN A 38 1.68 10.63 5.32
CA GLN A 38 0.98 9.39 5.01
C GLN A 38 -0.39 9.38 5.69
N ILE A 39 -1.43 9.00 4.95
CA ILE A 39 -2.77 8.78 5.46
C ILE A 39 -3.15 7.35 5.08
N TYR A 40 -3.49 6.54 6.08
CA TYR A 40 -3.97 5.19 5.85
C TYR A 40 -5.49 5.18 5.80
N MET A 41 -6.03 4.42 4.85
CA MET A 41 -7.46 4.26 4.67
C MET A 41 -7.79 2.78 4.57
N TYR A 42 -8.83 2.36 5.29
CA TYR A 42 -9.36 1.02 5.27
C TYR A 42 -10.88 1.11 5.23
N ASP A 43 -11.51 0.46 4.24
CA ASP A 43 -12.98 0.47 4.04
C ASP A 43 -13.62 1.86 4.12
N GLY A 44 -12.98 2.85 3.49
CA GLY A 44 -13.47 4.23 3.45
C GLY A 44 -13.27 5.03 4.74
N GLN A 45 -12.61 4.46 5.75
CA GLN A 45 -12.29 5.13 7.02
C GLN A 45 -10.80 5.41 7.11
N ILE A 46 -10.46 6.59 7.64
CA ILE A 46 -9.07 6.92 7.98
C ILE A 46 -8.69 6.15 9.24
N VAL A 47 -7.57 5.44 9.18
CA VAL A 47 -7.02 4.67 10.29
C VAL A 47 -5.58 5.12 10.57
N ASP A 48 -5.10 4.84 11.78
CA ASP A 48 -3.68 5.01 12.09
C ASP A 48 -2.84 3.86 11.53
N GLU A 49 -1.51 4.04 11.57
CA GLU A 49 -0.55 3.07 11.05
C GLU A 49 -0.64 1.72 11.77
N GLU A 50 -0.79 1.73 13.09
CA GLU A 50 -0.89 0.50 13.91
C GLU A 50 -2.11 -0.32 13.50
N THR A 51 -3.26 0.32 13.37
CA THR A 51 -4.51 -0.29 12.92
C THR A 51 -4.36 -0.82 11.50
N MET A 52 -3.76 -0.05 10.58
CA MET A 52 -3.53 -0.50 9.20
C MET A 52 -2.62 -1.73 9.14
N SER A 53 -1.53 -1.74 9.93
CA SER A 53 -0.57 -2.83 10.00
C SER A 53 -1.22 -4.12 10.51
N ARG A 54 -2.02 -4.02 11.58
CA ARG A 54 -2.79 -5.15 12.10
C ARG A 54 -3.77 -5.70 11.08
N LEU A 55 -4.58 -4.83 10.44
CA LEU A 55 -5.58 -5.26 9.45
C LEU A 55 -4.93 -5.97 8.25
N ARG A 56 -3.79 -5.46 7.76
CA ARG A 56 -3.03 -6.13 6.69
C ARG A 56 -2.56 -7.53 7.10
N ALA A 57 -2.00 -7.67 8.31
CA ALA A 57 -1.53 -8.96 8.81
C ALA A 57 -2.67 -9.98 8.98
N GLU A 58 -3.83 -9.53 9.48
CA GLU A 58 -5.03 -10.37 9.61
C GLU A 58 -5.56 -10.83 8.24
N GLU A 59 -5.61 -9.94 7.26
CA GLU A 59 -6.05 -10.25 5.90
C GLU A 59 -5.10 -11.24 5.21
N GLU A 60 -3.79 -11.04 5.32
CA GLU A 60 -2.77 -11.97 4.79
C GLU A 60 -2.90 -13.36 5.42
N ALA A 61 -3.04 -13.44 6.75
CA ALA A 61 -3.23 -14.71 7.45
C ALA A 61 -4.52 -15.43 7.00
N ARG A 62 -5.61 -14.68 6.80
CA ARG A 62 -6.89 -15.20 6.32
C ARG A 62 -6.79 -15.76 4.90
N ILE A 63 -6.15 -15.02 3.98
CA ILE A 63 -5.93 -15.47 2.60
C ILE A 63 -5.09 -16.75 2.60
N GLN A 64 -4.01 -16.79 3.39
CA GLN A 64 -3.14 -17.96 3.49
C GLN A 64 -3.89 -19.19 4.01
N ALA A 65 -4.74 -19.04 5.03
CA ALA A 65 -5.57 -20.13 5.54
C ALA A 65 -6.58 -20.65 4.49
N LEU A 66 -7.20 -19.75 3.72
CA LEU A 66 -8.13 -20.12 2.66
C LEU A 66 -7.46 -20.86 1.49
N LEU A 67 -6.22 -20.49 1.14
CA LEU A 67 -5.44 -21.16 0.11
C LEU A 67 -4.88 -22.51 0.58
N GLY A 68 -4.40 -22.58 1.82
CA GLY A 68 -3.92 -23.82 2.44
C GLY A 68 -4.99 -24.92 2.46
N ASN A 69 -6.19 -24.57 2.93
CA ASN A 69 -7.33 -25.52 2.97
C ASN A 69 -7.76 -26.00 1.58
N ARG A 70 -7.55 -25.19 0.52
CA ARG A 70 -7.97 -25.52 -0.85
C ARG A 70 -7.02 -26.51 -1.54
N LEU A 71 -5.75 -26.58 -1.11
CA LEU A 71 -4.77 -27.52 -1.62
C LEU A 71 -4.95 -28.92 -1.00
N GLU A 72 -5.28 -29.00 0.29
CA GLU A 72 -5.56 -30.28 0.96
C GLU A 72 -6.83 -30.96 0.43
N ALA A 73 -7.87 -30.18 0.11
CA ALA A 73 -9.15 -30.71 -0.40
C ALA A 73 -9.10 -31.26 -1.84
N ARG A 74 -8.02 -31.05 -2.62
CA ARG A 74 -7.88 -31.56 -4.00
C ARG A 74 -7.04 -32.84 -4.13
N VAL A 75 -6.44 -33.31 -3.04
CA VAL A 75 -5.59 -34.52 -3.02
C VAL A 75 -6.32 -35.71 -2.37
N SER A 76 -7.59 -35.54 -1.98
CA SER A 76 -8.47 -36.59 -1.43
C SER A 76 -9.48 -37.07 -2.44
#